data_AF-A0A957F5V9-F1
#
_entry.id   AF-A0A957F5V9-F1
#
_cell.length_a   1.000
_cell.length_b   1.000
_cell.length_c   1.000
_cell.angle_alpha   90.00
_cell.angle_beta   90.00
_cell.angle_gamma   90.00
#
_symmetry.space_group_name_H-M   'P 1'
#
loop_
_entity.id
_entity.type
_entity.pdbx_description
1 polymer ?
#
loop_
_entity_poly.entity_id
_entity_poly.type
_entity_poly.pdbx_seq_one_letter_code
_entity_poly.pdbx_strand_id
1 'polypeptide(L)'
;RRWRAAGLSAALHVVGPIMLLTLLNQNMYFGYVTPHTYHNPTSILLKPLALLLFFISLYGLTHAHSPLWLMPLTLVISVASVMVKPNYALCLVPAVLLLMLIRLARRQPVDSILIFLGLVAPTMITLAIQMEVMTTSRGDVVFAPMQSLTIYGETLLGQVVKLPLSLLFPLAVAAVTWRDSKDDPAFQTAWLAMGSGLAQYYLFNETKHPHGGNFWWGGQVALFILFIVSARIAWRAPITMNRRRWLWLALALHVICGLMWWGLHVAQHQIGVFYGRVWW
;
A
#
# COMPACT_ATOMS: atom_id res chain seq x y z
N ARG A 1 19.01 18.58 9.09
CA ARG A 1 18.09 17.43 9.35
C ARG A 1 16.72 17.62 8.70
N ARG A 2 16.05 18.78 8.84
CA ARG A 2 14.72 19.07 8.26
C ARG A 2 14.67 18.97 6.73
N TRP A 3 15.62 19.57 6.01
CA TRP A 3 15.70 19.50 4.54
C TRP A 3 15.86 18.08 3.98
N ARG A 4 16.62 17.22 4.66
CA ARG A 4 16.77 15.81 4.25
C ARG A 4 15.47 15.04 4.41
N ALA A 5 14.70 15.32 5.47
CA ALA A 5 13.37 14.75 5.66
C ALA A 5 12.39 15.26 4.60
N ALA A 6 12.40 16.56 4.30
CA ALA A 6 11.56 17.14 3.25
C ALA A 6 11.87 16.53 1.86
N GLY A 7 13.16 16.42 1.50
CA GLY A 7 13.58 15.80 0.25
C GLY A 7 13.20 14.32 0.16
N LEU A 8 13.34 13.56 1.26
CA LEU A 8 12.91 12.17 1.31
C LEU A 8 11.38 12.04 1.19
N SER A 9 10.62 12.91 1.86
CA SER A 9 9.16 12.93 1.73
C SER A 9 8.73 13.23 0.30
N ALA A 10 9.37 14.20 -0.37
CA ALA A 10 9.11 14.51 -1.78
C ALA A 10 9.44 13.31 -2.69
N ALA A 11 10.60 12.67 -2.49
CA ALA A 11 10.99 11.48 -3.23
C ALA A 11 9.95 10.34 -3.08
N LEU A 12 9.48 10.08 -1.86
CA LEU A 12 8.47 9.07 -1.56
C LEU A 12 7.08 9.37 -2.15
N HIS A 13 6.82 10.60 -2.62
CA HIS A 13 5.59 10.92 -3.35
C HIS A 13 5.66 10.60 -4.85
N VAL A 14 6.85 10.25 -5.35
CA VAL A 14 7.11 10.05 -6.77
C VAL A 14 7.75 8.68 -7.05
N VAL A 15 7.89 7.80 -6.05
CA VAL A 15 8.44 6.46 -6.28
C VAL A 15 7.53 5.65 -7.21
N GLY A 16 8.11 5.02 -8.22
CA GLY A 16 7.42 4.11 -9.14
C GLY A 16 8.09 2.75 -9.19
N PRO A 17 7.45 1.74 -9.79
CA PRO A 17 8.09 0.45 -10.04
C PRO A 17 9.24 0.60 -11.02
N ILE A 18 10.22 -0.30 -10.95
CA ILE A 18 11.36 -0.29 -11.87
C ILE A 18 10.94 -0.90 -13.21
N MET A 19 10.61 -0.04 -14.17
CA MET A 19 10.06 -0.44 -15.48
C MET A 19 11.11 -0.58 -16.60
N LEU A 20 12.40 -0.34 -16.31
CA LEU A 20 13.45 -0.29 -17.34
C LEU A 20 13.57 -1.59 -18.16
N LEU A 21 13.28 -2.75 -17.54
CA LEU A 21 13.32 -4.05 -18.22
C LEU A 21 12.12 -4.30 -19.13
N THR A 22 11.01 -3.58 -18.94
CA THR A 22 9.79 -3.73 -19.75
C THR A 22 9.53 -2.53 -20.67
N LEU A 23 10.45 -1.56 -20.69
CA LEU A 23 10.39 -0.38 -21.53
C LEU A 23 10.28 -0.75 -23.03
N LEU A 24 11.08 -1.73 -23.46
CA LEU A 24 11.10 -2.21 -24.86
C LEU A 24 9.82 -2.96 -25.25
N ASN A 25 9.17 -3.61 -24.29
CA ASN A 25 7.95 -4.38 -24.53
C ASN A 25 6.67 -3.52 -24.42
N GLN A 26 6.83 -2.20 -24.25
CA GLN A 26 5.74 -1.21 -24.11
C GLN A 26 4.72 -1.50 -22.98
N ASN A 27 5.00 -2.47 -22.12
CA ASN A 27 4.15 -2.85 -21.00
C ASN A 27 4.74 -2.32 -19.69
N MET A 28 4.57 -1.02 -19.50
CA MET A 28 5.09 -0.28 -18.36
C MET A 28 4.10 -0.20 -17.19
N TYR A 29 2.83 -0.59 -17.40
CA TYR A 29 1.78 -0.46 -16.39
C TYR A 29 1.38 -1.79 -15.77
N PHE A 30 0.91 -2.72 -16.62
CA PHE A 30 0.21 -3.89 -16.14
C PHE A 30 1.18 -4.84 -15.47
N GLY A 31 0.67 -5.49 -14.43
CA GLY A 31 1.44 -6.44 -13.63
C GLY A 31 2.46 -5.82 -12.67
N TYR A 32 2.63 -4.50 -12.63
CA TYR A 32 3.37 -3.83 -11.57
C TYR A 32 2.43 -3.38 -10.45
N VAL A 33 2.91 -3.46 -9.22
CA VAL A 33 2.30 -2.74 -8.09
C VAL A 33 2.93 -1.36 -8.02
N THR A 34 2.15 -0.32 -8.31
CA THR A 34 2.59 1.08 -8.30
C THR A 34 2.23 1.73 -6.96
N PRO A 35 3.14 2.43 -6.27
CA PRO A 35 2.79 3.09 -5.02
C PRO A 35 1.87 4.32 -5.23
N HIS A 36 1.76 4.84 -6.47
CA HIS A 36 1.00 6.04 -6.81
C HIS A 36 0.08 5.82 -8.01
N THR A 37 -1.13 6.36 -7.88
CA THR A 37 -2.16 6.37 -8.92
C THR A 37 -2.56 7.81 -9.17
N TYR A 38 -1.89 8.46 -10.12
CA TYR A 38 -2.02 9.90 -10.36
C TYR A 38 -3.37 10.31 -10.93
N HIS A 39 -4.05 9.41 -11.65
CA HIS A 39 -5.35 9.67 -12.27
C HIS A 39 -6.54 9.47 -11.30
N ASN A 40 -6.31 8.95 -10.08
CA ASN A 40 -7.37 8.58 -9.16
C ASN A 40 -7.38 9.51 -7.93
N PRO A 41 -8.23 10.56 -7.91
CA PRO A 41 -8.24 11.56 -6.84
C PRO A 41 -8.60 10.98 -5.47
N THR A 42 -9.47 9.97 -5.39
CA THR A 42 -9.81 9.33 -4.11
C THR A 42 -8.63 8.53 -3.55
N SER A 43 -7.80 7.95 -4.42
CA SER A 43 -6.57 7.26 -3.98
C SER A 43 -5.50 8.23 -3.49
N ILE A 44 -5.45 9.45 -4.04
CA ILE A 44 -4.59 10.53 -3.54
C ILE A 44 -5.08 11.00 -2.17
N LEU A 45 -6.38 11.25 -2.03
CA LEU A 45 -7.01 11.68 -0.78
C LEU A 45 -6.92 10.62 0.34
N LEU A 46 -6.94 9.33 -0.01
CA LEU A 46 -6.86 8.23 0.95
C LEU A 46 -5.50 8.16 1.67
N LYS A 47 -4.40 8.53 1.00
CA LYS A 47 -3.03 8.37 1.54
C LYS A 47 -2.79 9.02 2.90
N PRO A 48 -3.14 10.30 3.14
CA PRO A 48 -2.99 10.89 4.48
C PRO A 48 -3.81 10.16 5.54
N LEU A 49 -5.03 9.73 5.23
CA LEU A 49 -5.87 8.95 6.17
C LEU A 49 -5.26 7.57 6.45
N ALA A 50 -4.77 6.89 5.41
CA ALA A 50 -4.09 5.61 5.51
C ALA A 50 -2.84 5.70 6.40
N LEU A 51 -2.06 6.78 6.27
CA LEU A 51 -0.90 7.04 7.14
C LEU A 51 -1.30 7.27 8.59
N LEU A 52 -2.34 8.07 8.84
CA LEU A 52 -2.84 8.29 10.20
C LEU A 52 -3.33 6.98 10.82
N LEU A 53 -4.16 6.20 10.12
CA LEU A 53 -4.61 4.89 10.59
C LEU A 53 -3.45 3.95 10.85
N PHE A 54 -2.44 3.94 10.00
CA PHE A 54 -1.24 3.14 10.21
C PHE A 54 -0.56 3.50 11.52
N PHE A 55 -0.27 4.79 11.76
CA PHE A 55 0.39 5.21 13.01
C PHE A 55 -0.46 4.99 14.26
N ILE A 56 -1.77 5.22 14.17
CA ILE A 56 -2.71 4.94 15.27
C ILE A 56 -2.75 3.43 15.57
N SER A 57 -2.79 2.59 14.53
CA SER A 57 -2.74 1.13 14.69
C SER A 57 -1.44 0.69 15.35
N LEU A 58 -0.30 1.27 14.97
CA LEU A 58 0.98 1.01 15.63
C LEU A 58 0.97 1.42 17.10
N TYR A 59 0.37 2.57 17.42
CA TYR A 59 0.21 3.01 18.80
C TYR A 59 -0.59 1.98 19.61
N GLY A 60 -1.75 1.57 19.11
CA GLY A 60 -2.59 0.54 19.74
C GLY A 60 -1.91 -0.81 19.88
N LEU A 61 -1.09 -1.22 18.89
CA LEU A 61 -0.32 -2.47 18.94
C LEU A 61 0.88 -2.45 19.89
N THR A 62 1.25 -1.31 20.46
CA THR A 62 2.49 -1.15 21.26
C THR A 62 2.25 -0.58 22.66
N HIS A 63 1.05 -0.08 22.95
CA HIS A 63 0.67 0.49 24.23
C HIS A 63 -0.53 -0.28 24.78
N ALA A 64 -0.57 -0.49 26.10
CA ALA A 64 -1.70 -1.18 26.74
C ALA A 64 -2.94 -0.28 26.84
N HIS A 65 -2.73 1.04 26.95
CA HIS A 65 -3.80 2.03 27.11
C HIS A 65 -3.49 3.27 26.28
N SER A 66 -4.52 3.75 25.60
CA SER A 66 -4.48 4.97 24.81
C SER A 66 -5.16 6.13 25.52
N PRO A 67 -4.74 7.37 25.23
CA PRO A 67 -5.45 8.52 25.75
C PRO A 67 -6.88 8.57 25.17
N LEU A 68 -7.84 9.00 25.98
CA LEU A 68 -9.27 8.95 25.65
C LEU A 68 -9.64 9.66 24.34
N TRP A 69 -8.92 10.73 23.98
CA TRP A 69 -9.14 11.48 22.73
C TRP A 69 -8.79 10.68 21.47
N LEU A 70 -7.94 9.66 21.59
CA LEU A 70 -7.52 8.85 20.45
C LEU A 70 -8.66 7.96 19.94
N MET A 71 -9.58 7.56 20.81
CA MET A 71 -10.73 6.73 20.44
C MET A 71 -11.66 7.41 19.41
N PRO A 72 -12.26 8.58 19.68
CA PRO A 72 -13.12 9.25 18.71
C PRO A 72 -12.35 9.63 17.44
N LEU A 73 -11.06 9.99 17.56
CA LEU A 73 -10.24 10.27 16.38
C LEU A 73 -10.09 9.02 15.48
N THR A 74 -9.77 7.87 16.08
CA THR A 74 -9.58 6.62 15.32
C THR A 74 -10.88 6.21 14.64
N LEU A 75 -12.01 6.34 15.32
CA LEU A 75 -13.33 6.07 14.76
C LEU A 75 -13.60 6.95 13.54
N VAL A 76 -13.43 8.28 13.67
CA VAL A 76 -13.66 9.23 12.57
C VAL A 76 -12.75 8.94 11.39
N ILE A 77 -11.45 8.72 11.62
CA ILE A 77 -10.50 8.44 10.53
C ILE A 77 -10.81 7.09 9.88
N SER A 78 -11.24 6.07 10.63
CA SER A 78 -11.58 4.75 10.09
C SER A 78 -12.79 4.83 9.16
N VAL A 79 -13.86 5.51 9.59
CA VAL A 79 -15.05 5.76 8.76
C VAL A 79 -14.68 6.60 7.54
N ALA A 80 -13.94 7.70 7.73
CA ALA A 80 -13.52 8.57 6.63
C ALA A 80 -12.67 7.83 5.59
N SER A 81 -11.74 6.97 6.03
CA SER A 81 -10.91 6.15 5.15
C SER A 81 -11.76 5.24 4.28
N VAL A 82 -12.72 4.52 4.87
CA VAL A 82 -13.64 3.63 4.13
C VAL A 82 -14.54 4.42 3.18
N MET A 83 -15.04 5.57 3.61
CA MET A 83 -15.87 6.47 2.80
C MET A 83 -15.11 7.03 1.59
N VAL A 84 -13.85 7.42 1.77
CA VAL A 84 -12.99 7.88 0.66
C VAL A 84 -12.72 6.72 -0.30
N LYS A 85 -12.21 5.60 0.22
CA LYS A 85 -11.95 4.38 -0.55
C LYS A 85 -11.62 3.21 0.39
N PRO A 86 -12.36 2.09 0.38
CA PRO A 86 -12.22 1.01 1.38
C PRO A 86 -10.90 0.23 1.32
N ASN A 87 -10.16 0.36 0.23
CA ASN A 87 -9.17 -0.62 -0.20
C ASN A 87 -7.97 -0.74 0.74
N TYR A 88 -7.52 0.36 1.35
CA TYR A 88 -6.45 0.27 2.34
C TYR A 88 -6.93 -0.31 3.68
N ALA A 89 -8.17 -0.03 4.09
CA ALA A 89 -8.74 -0.60 5.30
C ALA A 89 -8.83 -2.14 5.20
N LEU A 90 -9.20 -2.64 4.02
CA LEU A 90 -9.19 -4.08 3.70
C LEU A 90 -7.79 -4.71 3.78
N CYS A 91 -6.72 -3.93 3.61
CA CYS A 91 -5.35 -4.41 3.80
C CYS A 91 -4.87 -4.29 5.26
N LEU A 92 -5.21 -3.19 5.93
CA LEU A 92 -4.74 -2.88 7.27
C LEU A 92 -5.42 -3.73 8.35
N VAL A 93 -6.74 -3.90 8.29
CA VAL A 93 -7.51 -4.65 9.29
C VAL A 93 -6.99 -6.07 9.50
N PRO A 94 -6.81 -6.92 8.46
CA PRO A 94 -6.28 -8.28 8.66
C PRO A 94 -4.85 -8.25 9.23
N ALA A 95 -4.01 -7.31 8.80
CA ALA A 95 -2.64 -7.16 9.30
C ALA A 95 -2.61 -6.81 10.80
N VAL A 96 -3.42 -5.85 11.23
CA VAL A 96 -3.50 -5.39 12.62
C VAL A 96 -4.12 -6.45 13.51
N LEU A 97 -5.20 -7.11 13.06
CA LEU A 97 -5.84 -8.21 13.81
C LEU A 97 -4.87 -9.37 14.03
N LEU A 98 -4.16 -9.81 13.00
CA LEU A 98 -3.16 -10.87 13.12
C LEU A 98 -2.06 -10.49 14.12
N LEU A 99 -1.53 -9.27 14.03
CA LEU A 99 -0.51 -8.80 14.97
C LEU A 99 -1.03 -8.63 16.39
N MET A 100 -2.26 -8.15 16.57
CA MET A 100 -2.92 -8.07 17.86
C MET A 100 -3.01 -9.45 18.49
N LEU A 101 -3.48 -10.46 17.75
CA LEU A 101 -3.56 -11.85 18.23
C LEU A 101 -2.19 -12.41 18.62
N ILE A 102 -1.17 -12.21 17.78
CA ILE A 102 0.21 -12.64 18.08
C ILE A 102 0.73 -11.96 19.34
N ARG A 103 0.48 -10.66 19.52
CA ARG A 103 0.94 -9.90 20.68
C ARG A 103 0.21 -10.28 21.96
N LEU A 104 -1.11 -10.47 21.90
CA LEU A 104 -1.90 -10.97 23.02
C LEU A 104 -1.42 -12.37 23.45
N ALA A 105 -1.19 -13.28 22.50
CA ALA A 105 -0.64 -14.61 22.78
C ALA A 105 0.76 -14.54 23.42
N ARG A 106 1.57 -13.53 23.06
CA ARG A 106 2.89 -13.27 23.64
C ARG A 106 2.85 -12.39 24.90
N ARG A 107 1.66 -12.04 25.41
CA ARG A 107 1.46 -11.14 26.57
C ARG A 107 2.17 -9.78 26.42
N GLN A 108 2.22 -9.27 25.19
CA GLN A 108 2.76 -7.95 24.87
C GLN A 108 1.67 -6.88 25.02
N PRO A 109 2.04 -5.61 25.30
CA PRO A 109 1.08 -4.52 25.46
C PRO A 109 0.31 -4.29 24.16
N VAL A 110 -1.03 -4.31 24.25
CA VAL A 110 -1.94 -3.99 23.16
C VAL A 110 -3.21 -3.34 23.70
N ASP A 111 -3.58 -2.20 23.15
CA ASP A 111 -4.86 -1.56 23.38
C ASP A 111 -5.91 -2.18 22.45
N SER A 112 -6.43 -3.31 22.90
CA SER A 112 -7.43 -4.09 22.15
C SER A 112 -8.74 -3.32 21.98
N ILE A 113 -9.05 -2.38 22.90
CA ILE A 113 -10.26 -1.57 22.84
C ILE A 113 -10.14 -0.55 21.71
N LEU A 114 -9.01 0.18 21.64
CA LEU A 114 -8.75 1.12 20.54
C LEU A 114 -8.75 0.41 19.18
N ILE A 115 -8.08 -0.75 19.07
CA ILE A 115 -8.04 -1.51 17.82
C ILE A 115 -9.44 -1.99 17.44
N PHE A 116 -10.16 -2.62 18.37
CA PHE A 116 -11.45 -3.22 18.04
C PHE A 116 -12.55 -2.16 17.85
N LEU A 117 -12.77 -1.29 18.83
CA LEU A 117 -13.84 -0.29 18.79
C LEU A 117 -13.49 0.95 17.98
N GLY A 118 -12.22 1.32 17.90
CA GLY A 118 -11.77 2.50 17.17
C GLY A 118 -11.49 2.23 15.69
N LEU A 119 -10.98 1.05 15.34
CA LEU A 119 -10.57 0.71 13.96
C LEU A 119 -11.44 -0.37 13.33
N VAL A 120 -11.48 -1.57 13.91
CA VAL A 120 -12.07 -2.76 13.26
C VAL A 120 -13.59 -2.63 13.14
N ALA A 121 -14.30 -2.44 14.25
CA ALA A 121 -15.75 -2.31 14.29
C ALA A 121 -16.27 -1.20 13.36
N PRO A 122 -15.80 0.07 13.44
CA PRO A 122 -16.30 1.13 12.56
C PRO A 122 -15.97 0.86 11.09
N THR A 123 -14.80 0.29 10.78
CA THR A 123 -14.46 -0.12 9.42
C THR A 123 -15.45 -1.17 8.89
N MET A 124 -15.68 -2.25 9.65
CA MET A 124 -16.55 -3.35 9.23
C MET A 124 -18.01 -2.92 9.13
N ILE A 125 -18.51 -2.12 10.07
CA ILE A 125 -19.88 -1.56 10.02
C ILE A 125 -20.03 -0.69 8.78
N THR A 126 -19.06 0.19 8.52
CA THR A 126 -19.12 1.10 7.37
C THR A 126 -19.06 0.33 6.04
N LEU A 127 -18.23 -0.71 5.96
CA LEU A 127 -18.19 -1.61 4.81
C LEU A 127 -19.51 -2.36 4.61
N ALA A 128 -20.12 -2.88 5.68
CA ALA A 128 -21.41 -3.57 5.60
C ALA A 128 -22.51 -2.63 5.09
N ILE A 129 -22.59 -1.41 5.62
CA ILE A 129 -23.53 -0.38 5.15
C ILE A 129 -23.29 -0.06 3.67
N GLN A 130 -22.03 0.14 3.25
CA GLN A 130 -21.71 0.38 1.84
C GLN A 130 -22.14 -0.78 0.94
N MET A 131 -21.94 -2.02 1.38
CA MET A 131 -22.34 -3.20 0.62
C MET A 131 -23.86 -3.26 0.46
N GLU A 132 -24.62 -3.00 1.52
CA GLU A 132 -26.09 -2.99 1.51
C GLU A 132 -26.64 -1.90 0.58
N VAL A 133 -26.14 -0.67 0.71
CA VAL A 133 -26.59 0.48 -0.10
C VAL A 133 -26.21 0.34 -1.58
N MET A 134 -25.11 -0.35 -1.90
CA MET A 134 -24.61 -0.52 -3.27
C MET A 134 -24.94 -1.87 -3.92
N THR A 135 -25.82 -2.68 -3.31
CA THR A 135 -26.18 -4.04 -3.75
C THR A 135 -26.63 -4.14 -5.21
N THR A 136 -27.30 -3.12 -5.75
CA THR A 136 -27.81 -3.14 -7.13
C THR A 136 -26.74 -2.78 -8.17
N SER A 137 -25.74 -1.99 -7.80
CA SER A 137 -24.72 -1.44 -8.71
C SER A 137 -23.37 -2.16 -8.66
N ARG A 138 -23.07 -2.92 -7.60
CA ARG A 138 -21.81 -3.69 -7.49
C ARG A 138 -21.95 -5.12 -7.99
N GLY A 139 -20.84 -5.66 -8.52
CA GLY A 139 -20.70 -7.08 -8.80
C GLY A 139 -20.28 -7.84 -7.54
N ASP A 140 -20.49 -9.15 -7.55
CA ASP A 140 -20.06 -10.02 -6.46
C ASP A 140 -18.54 -10.11 -6.42
N VAL A 141 -18.00 -10.20 -5.20
CA VAL A 141 -16.59 -10.53 -4.98
C VAL A 141 -16.41 -12.03 -5.16
N VAL A 142 -15.58 -12.43 -6.10
CA VAL A 142 -15.29 -13.83 -6.40
C VAL A 142 -13.84 -14.17 -6.09
N PHE A 143 -13.63 -15.39 -5.61
CA PHE A 143 -12.31 -15.98 -5.54
C PHE A 143 -11.89 -16.39 -6.96
N ALA A 144 -11.01 -15.59 -7.56
CA ALA A 144 -10.59 -15.72 -8.94
C ALA A 144 -9.06 -15.60 -9.03
N PRO A 145 -8.31 -16.65 -8.64
CA PRO A 145 -6.86 -16.62 -8.61
C PRO A 145 -6.25 -16.20 -9.94
N MET A 146 -5.39 -15.20 -9.90
CA MET A 146 -4.66 -14.60 -11.02
C MET A 146 -5.52 -14.02 -12.15
N GLN A 147 -6.85 -14.05 -12.03
CA GLN A 147 -7.74 -13.56 -13.09
C GLN A 147 -7.50 -12.08 -13.38
N SER A 148 -7.28 -11.29 -12.32
CA SER A 148 -7.01 -9.86 -12.42
C SER A 148 -5.79 -9.57 -13.31
N LEU A 149 -4.80 -10.47 -13.35
CA LEU A 149 -3.62 -10.36 -14.21
C LEU A 149 -3.89 -10.80 -15.64
N THR A 150 -4.49 -11.98 -15.79
CA THR A 150 -4.68 -12.60 -17.10
C THR A 150 -5.57 -11.76 -18.01
N ILE A 151 -6.51 -11.01 -17.41
CA ILE A 151 -7.38 -10.06 -18.10
C ILE A 151 -6.59 -8.97 -18.85
N TYR A 152 -5.40 -8.61 -18.37
CA TYR A 152 -4.52 -7.63 -19.02
C TYR A 152 -3.34 -8.30 -19.76
N GLY A 153 -3.45 -9.60 -20.05
CA GLY A 153 -2.41 -10.35 -20.76
C GLY A 153 -1.15 -10.61 -19.94
N GLU A 154 -1.20 -10.42 -18.62
CA GLU A 154 -0.07 -10.73 -17.75
C GLU A 154 0.05 -12.23 -17.49
N THR A 155 1.29 -12.72 -17.46
CA THR A 155 1.62 -14.10 -17.15
C THR A 155 2.20 -14.21 -15.74
N LEU A 156 2.12 -15.41 -15.15
CA LEU A 156 2.79 -15.71 -13.88
C LEU A 156 4.30 -15.42 -13.96
N LEU A 157 4.94 -15.77 -15.08
CA LEU A 157 6.37 -15.48 -15.28
C LEU A 157 6.65 -13.98 -15.31
N GLY A 158 5.77 -13.19 -15.97
CA GLY A 158 5.83 -11.74 -15.94
C GLY A 158 5.75 -11.19 -14.51
N GLN A 159 4.88 -11.75 -13.67
CA GLN A 159 4.75 -11.37 -12.26
C GLN A 159 5.99 -11.68 -11.42
N VAL A 160 6.62 -12.84 -11.65
CA VAL A 160 7.87 -13.21 -10.97
C VAL A 160 8.97 -12.18 -11.22
N VAL A 161 8.94 -11.48 -12.36
CA VAL A 161 9.87 -10.39 -12.67
C VAL A 161 9.36 -9.04 -12.14
N LYS A 162 8.12 -8.67 -12.42
CA LYS A 162 7.57 -7.33 -12.15
C LYS A 162 7.35 -7.06 -10.67
N LEU A 163 6.92 -8.05 -9.88
CA LEU A 163 6.65 -7.86 -8.46
C LEU A 163 7.93 -7.51 -7.67
N PRO A 164 9.07 -8.24 -7.81
CA PRO A 164 10.32 -7.82 -7.20
C PRO A 164 10.78 -6.43 -7.65
N LEU A 165 10.54 -6.03 -8.90
CA LEU A 165 10.87 -4.70 -9.40
C LEU A 165 9.99 -3.59 -8.82
N SER A 166 8.75 -3.90 -8.43
CA SER A 166 7.90 -3.01 -7.61
C SER A 166 8.39 -2.89 -6.18
N LEU A 167 8.97 -3.97 -5.64
CA LEU A 167 9.35 -4.10 -4.24
C LEU A 167 10.87 -3.99 -3.99
N LEU A 168 11.69 -3.63 -4.99
CA LEU A 168 13.14 -3.79 -4.90
C LEU A 168 13.72 -3.05 -3.69
N PHE A 169 13.35 -1.79 -3.48
CA PHE A 169 13.79 -1.03 -2.31
C PHE A 169 13.34 -1.65 -0.98
N PRO A 170 12.04 -1.88 -0.71
CA PRO A 170 11.63 -2.47 0.57
C PRO A 170 12.20 -3.88 0.78
N LEU A 171 12.34 -4.71 -0.26
CA LEU A 171 12.99 -6.02 -0.17
C LEU A 171 14.47 -5.88 0.17
N ALA A 172 15.19 -4.96 -0.46
CA ALA A 172 16.60 -4.72 -0.17
C ALA A 172 16.79 -4.23 1.28
N VAL A 173 15.93 -3.34 1.77
CA VAL A 173 15.93 -2.90 3.18
C VAL A 173 15.69 -4.10 4.09
N ALA A 174 14.63 -4.87 3.84
CA ALA A 174 14.31 -6.06 4.62
C ALA A 174 15.49 -7.05 4.65
N ALA A 175 16.11 -7.37 3.51
CA ALA A 175 17.24 -8.28 3.44
C ALA A 175 18.47 -7.80 4.21
N VAL A 176 18.78 -6.50 4.13
CA VAL A 176 19.96 -5.91 4.77
C VAL A 176 19.77 -5.71 6.27
N THR A 177 18.56 -5.38 6.72
CA THR A 177 18.27 -5.01 8.13
C THR A 177 17.43 -6.05 8.87
N TRP A 178 17.16 -7.22 8.28
CA TRP A 178 16.21 -8.22 8.81
C TRP A 178 16.39 -8.49 10.31
N ARG A 179 17.64 -8.72 10.73
CA ARG A 179 17.98 -9.04 12.13
C ARG A 179 17.57 -7.94 13.10
N ASP A 180 17.63 -6.68 12.67
CA ASP A 180 17.34 -5.51 13.49
C ASP A 180 15.86 -5.10 13.37
N SER A 181 15.20 -5.39 12.25
CA SER A 181 13.86 -4.87 11.93
C SER A 181 12.72 -5.88 12.04
N LYS A 182 12.98 -7.19 12.08
CA LYS A 182 11.93 -8.23 12.11
C LYS A 182 10.95 -8.11 13.28
N ASP A 183 11.39 -7.52 14.39
CA ASP A 183 10.59 -7.33 15.60
C ASP A 183 10.04 -5.89 15.72
N ASP A 184 10.37 -4.98 14.79
CA ASP A 184 9.80 -3.62 14.75
C ASP A 184 8.30 -3.72 14.37
N PRO A 185 7.37 -3.24 15.22
CA PRO A 185 5.94 -3.29 14.93
C PRO A 185 5.56 -2.58 13.63
N ALA A 186 6.23 -1.48 13.28
CA ALA A 186 5.98 -0.76 12.03
C ALA A 186 6.37 -1.61 10.81
N PHE A 187 7.50 -2.31 10.90
CA PHE A 187 7.96 -3.22 9.85
C PHE A 187 6.98 -4.38 9.65
N GLN A 188 6.57 -5.03 10.74
CA GLN A 188 5.62 -6.14 10.70
C GLN A 188 4.27 -5.71 10.14
N THR A 189 3.70 -4.61 10.63
CA THR A 189 2.39 -4.12 10.18
C THR A 189 2.42 -3.74 8.70
N ALA A 190 3.46 -3.05 8.24
CA ALA A 190 3.57 -2.63 6.84
C ALA A 190 3.71 -3.84 5.89
N TRP A 191 4.53 -4.83 6.24
CA TRP A 191 4.66 -6.04 5.43
C TRP A 191 3.41 -6.91 5.44
N LEU A 192 2.72 -7.04 6.57
CA LEU A 192 1.45 -7.78 6.64
C LEU A 192 0.32 -7.07 5.89
N ALA A 193 0.27 -5.74 5.94
CA ALA A 193 -0.67 -4.95 5.14
C ALA A 193 -0.37 -5.09 3.64
N MET A 194 0.91 -5.05 3.25
CA MET A 194 1.33 -5.33 1.88
C MET A 194 0.94 -6.75 1.45
N GLY A 195 1.20 -7.76 2.29
CA GLY A 195 0.82 -9.15 2.02
C GLY A 195 -0.69 -9.32 1.87
N SER A 196 -1.48 -8.64 2.69
CA SER A 196 -2.95 -8.62 2.58
C SER A 196 -3.42 -7.97 1.27
N GLY A 197 -2.76 -6.89 0.85
CA GLY A 197 -3.01 -6.24 -0.44
C GLY A 197 -2.62 -7.10 -1.64
N LEU A 198 -1.51 -7.83 -1.56
CA LEU A 198 -1.10 -8.78 -2.60
C LEU A 198 -2.04 -9.99 -2.66
N ALA A 199 -2.48 -10.52 -1.51
CA ALA A 199 -3.48 -11.57 -1.46
C ALA A 199 -4.77 -11.10 -2.15
N GLN A 200 -5.21 -9.86 -1.88
CA GLN A 200 -6.35 -9.26 -2.58
C GLN A 200 -6.13 -9.18 -4.08
N TYR A 201 -5.00 -8.61 -4.49
CA TYR A 201 -4.59 -8.44 -5.88
C TYR A 201 -4.61 -9.77 -6.67
N TYR A 202 -4.06 -10.84 -6.09
CA TYR A 202 -3.90 -12.13 -6.77
C TYR A 202 -5.08 -13.09 -6.61
N LEU A 203 -5.91 -12.98 -5.56
CA LEU A 203 -6.92 -14.01 -5.26
C LEU A 203 -8.36 -13.58 -5.56
N PHE A 204 -8.65 -12.28 -5.63
CA PHE A 204 -10.02 -11.79 -5.74
C PHE A 204 -10.25 -10.89 -6.95
N ASN A 205 -11.46 -10.95 -7.49
CA ASN A 205 -11.94 -10.02 -8.51
C ASN A 205 -13.46 -9.79 -8.36
N GLU A 206 -14.01 -8.85 -9.14
CA GLU A 206 -15.45 -8.58 -9.20
C GLU A 206 -16.09 -9.16 -10.46
N THR A 207 -17.32 -9.66 -10.36
CA THR A 207 -18.02 -10.26 -11.52
C THR A 207 -18.50 -9.23 -12.55
N LYS A 208 -19.08 -8.11 -12.12
CA LYS A 208 -19.63 -7.07 -13.03
C LYS A 208 -18.55 -6.18 -13.65
N HIS A 209 -17.46 -5.92 -12.92
CA HIS A 209 -16.37 -5.04 -13.37
C HIS A 209 -14.98 -5.68 -13.20
N PRO A 210 -14.72 -6.82 -13.85
CA PRO A 210 -13.47 -7.56 -13.69
C PRO A 210 -12.23 -6.79 -14.21
N HIS A 211 -12.44 -5.76 -15.04
CA HIS A 211 -11.43 -4.81 -15.53
C HIS A 211 -11.29 -3.55 -14.66
N GLY A 212 -11.99 -3.47 -13.52
CA GLY A 212 -11.96 -2.30 -12.63
C GLY A 212 -10.71 -2.22 -11.75
N GLY A 213 -9.98 -3.33 -11.59
CA GLY A 213 -8.78 -3.40 -10.76
C GLY A 213 -9.05 -3.06 -9.28
N ASN A 214 -10.28 -3.25 -8.79
CA ASN A 214 -10.66 -2.78 -7.44
C ASN A 214 -9.81 -3.40 -6.33
N PHE A 215 -9.38 -4.65 -6.46
CA PHE A 215 -8.48 -5.29 -5.49
C PHE A 215 -7.01 -4.87 -5.61
N TRP A 216 -6.66 -4.03 -6.58
CA TRP A 216 -5.28 -3.57 -6.78
C TRP A 216 -4.94 -2.37 -5.91
N TRP A 217 -5.89 -1.46 -5.75
CA TRP A 217 -5.65 -0.17 -5.10
C TRP A 217 -5.20 -0.30 -3.64
N GLY A 218 -5.63 -1.36 -2.94
CA GLY A 218 -5.22 -1.61 -1.56
C GLY A 218 -3.72 -1.91 -1.45
N GLY A 219 -3.22 -2.81 -2.30
CA GLY A 219 -1.80 -3.15 -2.39
C GLY A 219 -0.93 -1.95 -2.77
N GLN A 220 -1.42 -1.05 -3.62
CA GLN A 220 -0.71 0.18 -3.99
C GLN A 220 -0.52 1.14 -2.80
N VAL A 221 -1.57 1.35 -2.00
CA VAL A 221 -1.49 2.20 -0.79
C VAL A 221 -0.64 1.52 0.29
N ALA A 222 -0.76 0.20 0.47
CA ALA A 222 0.08 -0.56 1.38
C ALA A 222 1.57 -0.48 0.97
N LEU A 223 1.86 -0.55 -0.34
CA LEU A 223 3.20 -0.39 -0.87
C LEU A 223 3.77 1.00 -0.56
N PHE A 224 2.99 2.06 -0.74
CA PHE A 224 3.40 3.42 -0.37
C PHE A 224 3.82 3.51 1.11
N ILE A 225 3.05 2.92 2.01
CA ILE A 225 3.38 2.88 3.45
C ILE A 225 4.61 2.02 3.70
N LEU A 226 4.76 0.89 3.01
CA LEU A 226 5.93 0.04 3.09
C LEU A 226 7.20 0.78 2.65
N PHE A 227 7.13 1.63 1.62
CA PHE A 227 8.23 2.50 1.21
C PHE A 227 8.62 3.49 2.32
N ILE A 228 7.64 4.12 2.97
CA ILE A 228 7.87 5.05 4.09
C ILE A 228 8.55 4.33 5.27
N VAL A 229 8.04 3.17 5.67
CA VAL A 229 8.60 2.37 6.76
C VAL A 229 10.01 1.89 6.42
N SER A 230 10.23 1.43 5.18
CA SER A 230 11.54 0.99 4.70
C SER A 230 12.55 2.13 4.68
N ALA A 231 12.14 3.33 4.26
CA ALA A 231 12.99 4.51 4.31
C ALA A 231 13.34 4.93 5.75
N ARG A 232 12.39 4.86 6.69
CA ARG A 232 12.66 5.07 8.13
C ARG A 232 13.69 4.07 8.65
N ILE A 233 13.57 2.79 8.30
CA ILE A 233 14.48 1.73 8.75
C ILE A 233 15.87 1.91 8.12
N ALA A 234 15.97 2.08 6.80
CA ALA A 234 17.24 2.34 6.11
C ALA A 234 17.99 3.56 6.68
N TRP A 235 17.25 4.58 7.13
CA TRP A 235 17.82 5.75 7.77
C TRP A 235 18.43 5.46 9.15
N ARG A 236 17.75 4.65 9.97
CA ARG A 236 18.10 4.41 11.38
C ARG A 236 18.98 3.19 11.61
N ALA A 237 18.99 2.24 10.68
CA ALA A 237 19.65 0.96 10.87
C ALA A 237 21.17 1.12 11.08
N PRO A 238 21.79 0.34 12.00
CA PRO A 238 23.22 0.37 12.28
C PRO A 238 24.04 -0.38 11.21
N ILE A 239 23.85 0.00 9.95
CA ILE A 239 24.50 -0.63 8.78
C ILE A 239 25.67 0.22 8.27
N THR A 240 26.62 -0.44 7.62
CA THR A 240 27.77 0.23 6.99
C THR A 240 27.35 1.24 5.93
N MET A 241 28.17 2.27 5.71
CA MET A 241 27.90 3.30 4.71
C MET A 241 27.72 2.71 3.29
N ASN A 242 28.51 1.68 2.96
CA ASN A 242 28.40 1.02 1.64
C ASN A 242 27.03 0.34 1.47
N ARG A 243 26.56 -0.44 2.45
CA ARG A 243 25.22 -1.06 2.40
C ARG A 243 24.12 -0.01 2.29
N ARG A 244 24.23 1.06 3.07
CA ARG A 244 23.28 2.19 3.04
C ARG A 244 23.25 2.87 1.67
N ARG A 245 24.40 3.04 1.01
CA ARG A 245 24.48 3.59 -0.36
C ARG A 245 23.66 2.75 -1.34
N TRP A 246 23.78 1.43 -1.31
CA TRP A 246 22.99 0.55 -2.19
C TRP A 246 21.49 0.64 -1.96
N LEU A 247 21.04 0.76 -0.70
CA LEU A 247 19.62 0.98 -0.39
C LEU A 247 19.11 2.29 -0.98
N TRP A 248 19.88 3.38 -0.86
CA TRP A 248 19.49 4.66 -1.44
C TRP A 248 19.57 4.68 -2.96
N LEU A 249 20.49 3.93 -3.58
CA LEU A 249 20.52 3.75 -5.03
C LEU A 249 19.27 2.99 -5.52
N ALA A 250 18.83 1.96 -4.79
CA ALA A 250 17.57 1.28 -5.10
C ALA A 250 16.38 2.25 -5.01
N LEU A 251 16.31 3.07 -3.94
CA LEU A 251 15.27 4.11 -3.84
C LEU A 251 15.37 5.14 -4.97
N ALA A 252 16.56 5.61 -5.31
CA ALA A 252 16.77 6.58 -6.39
C ALA A 252 16.30 6.02 -7.73
N LEU A 253 16.52 4.73 -7.99
CA LEU A 253 16.03 4.06 -9.19
C LEU A 253 14.49 4.05 -9.24
N HIS A 254 13.82 3.78 -8.11
CA HIS A 254 12.35 3.90 -8.02
C HIS A 254 11.87 5.34 -8.26
N VAL A 255 12.59 6.35 -7.76
CA VAL A 255 12.24 7.77 -7.99
C VAL A 255 12.40 8.14 -9.46
N ILE A 256 13.51 7.74 -10.10
CA ILE A 256 13.73 7.99 -11.53
C ILE A 256 12.62 7.33 -12.35
N CYS A 257 12.34 6.06 -12.09
CA CYS A 257 11.27 5.34 -12.81
C CYS A 257 9.90 5.97 -12.54
N GLY A 258 9.59 6.39 -11.32
CA GLY A 258 8.31 7.04 -11.04
C GLY A 258 8.18 8.45 -11.62
N LEU A 259 9.27 9.21 -11.76
CA LEU A 259 9.29 10.46 -12.53
C LEU A 259 9.03 10.19 -14.02
N MET A 260 9.67 9.17 -14.60
CA MET A 260 9.40 8.75 -15.97
C MET A 260 7.92 8.33 -16.14
N TRP A 261 7.41 7.54 -15.19
CA TRP A 261 6.01 7.11 -15.15
C TRP A 261 5.04 8.29 -15.16
N TRP A 262 5.29 9.25 -14.26
CA TRP A 262 4.48 10.46 -14.14
C TRP A 262 4.56 11.31 -15.41
N GLY A 263 5.76 11.50 -15.97
CA GLY A 263 5.94 12.23 -17.23
C GLY A 263 5.20 11.59 -18.40
N LEU A 264 5.25 10.27 -18.52
CA LEU A 264 4.48 9.52 -19.52
C LEU A 264 2.97 9.68 -19.32
N HIS A 265 2.49 9.63 -18.07
CA HIS A 265 1.08 9.86 -17.75
C HIS A 265 0.61 11.26 -18.13
N VAL A 266 1.39 12.30 -17.81
CA VAL A 266 1.08 13.68 -18.17
C VAL A 266 1.08 13.87 -19.69
N ALA A 267 2.08 13.32 -20.38
CA ALA A 267 2.18 13.38 -21.83
C ALA A 267 1.02 12.65 -22.53
N GLN A 268 0.65 11.47 -22.05
CA GLN A 268 -0.50 10.71 -22.58
C GLN A 268 -1.83 11.43 -22.34
N HIS A 269 -2.00 12.14 -21.22
CA HIS A 269 -3.19 12.94 -20.99
C HIS A 269 -3.26 14.12 -21.98
N GLN A 270 -2.15 14.80 -22.23
CA GLN A 270 -2.08 15.91 -23.19
C GLN A 270 -2.30 15.42 -24.64
N ILE A 271 -1.72 14.28 -25.02
CA ILE A 271 -1.86 13.70 -26.36
C ILE A 271 -3.23 13.03 -26.54
N GLY A 272 -3.75 12.33 -25.52
CA GLY A 272 -5.06 11.67 -25.54
C GLY A 272 -6.22 12.66 -25.59
N VAL A 273 -6.09 13.83 -24.95
CA VAL A 273 -7.02 14.96 -25.12
C VAL A 273 -6.96 15.53 -26.54
N PHE A 274 -5.81 15.45 -27.21
CA PHE A 274 -5.65 15.89 -28.60
C PHE A 274 -6.16 14.87 -29.64
N TYR A 275 -6.14 13.57 -29.34
CA TYR A 275 -6.44 12.49 -30.32
C TYR A 275 -7.60 11.55 -29.94
N GLY A 276 -8.30 11.81 -28.83
CA GLY A 276 -9.53 11.08 -28.46
C GLY A 276 -9.34 9.60 -28.09
N ARG A 277 -8.10 9.13 -27.87
CA ARG A 277 -7.80 7.77 -27.37
C ARG A 277 -6.98 7.87 -26.09
N VAL A 278 -7.65 7.68 -24.96
CA VAL A 278 -6.96 7.46 -23.69
C VAL A 278 -6.90 5.95 -23.48
N TRP A 279 -5.72 5.38 -23.60
CA TRP A 279 -5.48 3.96 -23.28
C TRP A 279 -5.46 3.81 -21.77
N TRP A 280 -6.45 3.11 -21.24
CA TRP A 280 -6.48 2.56 -19.88
C TRP A 280 -6.76 1.07 -19.97
#